data_AF-A0A522T992-F1
#
_entry.id   AF-A0A522T992-F1
#
_cell.length_a   1.000
_cell.length_b   1.000
_cell.length_c   1.000
_cell.angle_alpha   90.00
_cell.angle_beta   90.00
_cell.angle_gamma   90.00
#
_symmetry.space_group_name_H-M   'P 1'
#
loop_
_entity.id
_entity.type
_entity.pdbx_description
1 polymer ?
#
loop_
_entity_poly.entity_id
_entity_poly.type
_entity_poly.pdbx_seq_one_letter_code
_entity_poly.pdbx_strand_id
1 'polypeptide(L)'
;MTMTCQDFVDHSSDFLDGELDAALAAEASAHAQICARCAAFFASLQTTVHLLGAETLFTMPEGVHERLHAALATGLDEPLAPAELRPAQVHAGDAKAPVVLRAPQRRWHWASWAVAAVVILAAIGIFRSRAGAVTTSGWLIDTHCLADYGAKLAEHPAACVLKCGQQVAIGIGVVDAQGHFLRFDARGRKRVLAEVRAAHRPDHLWVTVRGKRSGSDQAPVLDVEQVALTPPGTTTFAPTR
;
A
#
# COMPACT_ATOMS: atom_id res chain seq x y z
N MET A 1 -9.36 -17.24 -30.78
CA MET A 1 -9.60 -15.77 -30.75
C MET A 1 -8.39 -15.16 -30.07
N THR A 2 -7.99 -13.91 -30.32
CA THR A 2 -6.86 -13.34 -29.56
C THR A 2 -7.35 -12.96 -28.17
N MET A 3 -6.99 -13.76 -27.16
CA MET A 3 -7.29 -13.51 -25.75
C MET A 3 -6.83 -12.10 -25.35
N THR A 4 -7.72 -11.32 -24.73
CA THR A 4 -7.37 -10.00 -24.20
C THR A 4 -6.71 -10.12 -22.83
N CYS A 5 -6.09 -9.03 -22.34
CA CYS A 5 -5.54 -9.04 -20.98
C CYS A 5 -6.61 -9.21 -19.90
N GLN A 6 -7.84 -8.75 -20.16
CA GLN A 6 -8.93 -8.92 -19.21
C GLN A 6 -9.33 -10.39 -19.13
N ASP A 7 -9.51 -11.03 -20.28
CA ASP A 7 -9.83 -12.46 -20.34
C ASP A 7 -8.74 -13.30 -19.63
N PHE A 8 -7.47 -12.92 -19.80
CA PHE A 8 -6.36 -13.60 -19.10
C PHE A 8 -6.45 -13.47 -17.57
N VAL A 9 -6.78 -12.28 -17.07
CA VAL A 9 -6.93 -12.06 -15.62
C VAL A 9 -8.14 -12.84 -15.10
N ASP A 10 -9.25 -12.85 -15.83
CA ASP A 10 -10.48 -13.54 -15.43
C ASP A 10 -10.28 -15.06 -15.37
N HIS A 11 -9.44 -15.62 -16.25
CA HIS A 11 -9.10 -17.05 -16.27
C HIS A 11 -7.80 -17.40 -15.54
N SER A 12 -7.17 -16.45 -14.84
CA SER A 12 -5.83 -16.66 -14.28
C SER A 12 -5.77 -17.68 -13.15
N SER A 13 -6.82 -17.81 -12.33
CA SER A 13 -6.89 -18.84 -11.28
C SER A 13 -7.00 -20.23 -11.90
N ASP A 14 -8.00 -20.44 -12.76
CA ASP A 14 -8.22 -21.70 -13.47
C ASP A 14 -6.97 -22.11 -14.28
N PHE A 15 -6.24 -21.13 -14.84
CA PHE A 15 -4.98 -21.37 -15.54
C PHE A 15 -3.84 -21.80 -14.59
N LEU A 16 -3.75 -21.21 -13.40
CA LEU A 16 -2.78 -21.62 -12.36
C LEU A 16 -3.06 -23.03 -11.84
N ASP A 17 -4.35 -23.35 -11.66
CA ASP A 17 -4.81 -24.61 -11.08
C ASP A 17 -4.88 -25.74 -12.14
N GLY A 18 -4.72 -25.41 -13.42
CA GLY A 18 -4.75 -26.37 -14.54
C GLY A 18 -6.16 -26.84 -14.90
N GLU A 19 -7.18 -26.07 -14.53
CA GLU A 19 -8.60 -26.39 -14.75
C GLU A 19 -9.14 -25.88 -16.10
N LEU A 20 -8.37 -25.05 -16.81
CA LEU A 20 -8.72 -24.62 -18.17
C LEU A 20 -8.67 -25.79 -19.16
N ASP A 21 -9.59 -25.76 -20.13
CA ASP A 21 -9.52 -26.67 -21.26
C ASP A 21 -8.24 -26.41 -22.10
N ALA A 22 -7.83 -27.43 -22.85
CA ALA A 22 -6.57 -27.40 -23.57
C ALA A 22 -6.46 -26.26 -24.60
N ALA A 23 -7.58 -25.84 -25.21
CA ALA A 23 -7.58 -24.75 -26.18
C ALA A 23 -7.40 -23.40 -25.48
N LEU A 24 -8.15 -23.17 -24.42
CA LEU A 24 -8.10 -21.92 -23.66
C LEU A 24 -6.78 -21.77 -22.88
N ALA A 25 -6.22 -22.87 -22.35
CA ALA A 25 -4.90 -22.89 -21.72
C ALA A 25 -3.78 -22.54 -22.71
N ALA A 26 -3.87 -23.01 -23.96
CA ALA A 26 -2.91 -22.67 -25.00
C ALA A 26 -3.00 -21.18 -25.39
N GLU A 27 -4.21 -20.63 -25.51
CA GLU A 27 -4.42 -19.20 -25.76
C GLU A 27 -3.89 -18.33 -24.59
N ALA A 28 -4.12 -18.75 -23.33
CA ALA A 28 -3.62 -18.07 -22.14
C ALA A 28 -2.08 -18.08 -22.04
N SER A 29 -1.46 -19.24 -22.29
CA SER A 29 0.00 -19.37 -22.34
C SER A 29 0.61 -18.48 -23.44
N ALA A 30 0.03 -18.47 -24.64
CA ALA A 30 0.48 -17.62 -25.73
C ALA A 30 0.36 -16.12 -25.37
N HIS A 31 -0.74 -15.71 -24.72
CA HIS A 31 -0.91 -14.34 -24.27
C HIS A 31 0.15 -13.94 -23.22
N ALA A 32 0.39 -14.78 -22.22
CA ALA A 32 1.38 -14.52 -21.16
C ALA A 32 2.82 -14.41 -21.70
N GLN A 33 3.17 -15.14 -22.76
CA GLN A 33 4.49 -15.05 -23.38
C GLN A 33 4.74 -13.73 -24.13
N ILE A 34 3.69 -13.12 -24.68
CA ILE A 34 3.80 -11.92 -25.52
C ILE A 34 3.53 -10.64 -24.71
N CYS A 35 2.66 -10.72 -23.70
CA CYS A 35 2.25 -9.57 -22.90
C CYS A 35 3.03 -9.47 -21.59
N ALA A 36 3.99 -8.54 -21.53
CA ALA A 36 4.82 -8.29 -20.34
C ALA A 36 3.99 -8.01 -19.06
N ARG A 37 2.84 -7.34 -19.19
CA ARG A 37 1.95 -7.06 -18.05
C ARG A 37 1.34 -8.33 -17.48
N CYS A 38 0.82 -9.21 -18.33
CA CYS A 38 0.21 -10.46 -17.90
C CYS A 38 1.26 -11.44 -17.39
N ALA A 39 2.46 -11.46 -17.99
CA ALA A 39 3.60 -12.22 -17.48
C ALA A 39 3.97 -11.82 -16.04
N ALA A 40 4.12 -10.52 -15.78
CA ALA A 40 4.45 -10.01 -14.45
C ALA A 40 3.34 -10.30 -13.43
N PHE A 41 2.07 -10.13 -13.83
CA PHE A 41 0.91 -10.47 -13.00
C PHE A 41 0.92 -11.96 -12.61
N PHE A 42 1.06 -12.86 -13.58
CA PHE A 42 1.06 -14.30 -13.36
C PHE A 42 2.24 -14.75 -12.47
N ALA A 43 3.44 -14.22 -12.70
CA ALA A 43 4.60 -14.50 -11.85
C ALA A 43 4.37 -14.06 -10.39
N SER A 44 3.68 -12.95 -10.18
CA SER A 44 3.34 -12.47 -8.83
C SER A 44 2.35 -13.39 -8.11
N LEU A 45 1.37 -13.94 -8.83
CA LEU A 45 0.43 -14.91 -8.29
C LEU A 45 1.13 -16.22 -7.94
N GLN A 46 1.97 -16.76 -8.82
CA GLN A 46 2.77 -17.96 -8.54
C GLN A 46 3.65 -17.79 -7.31
N THR A 47 4.28 -16.62 -7.16
CA THR A 47 5.08 -16.28 -5.97
C THR A 47 4.21 -16.29 -4.71
N THR A 48 3.01 -15.73 -4.78
CA THR A 48 2.06 -15.70 -3.66
C THR A 48 1.65 -17.12 -3.25
N VAL A 49 1.31 -17.98 -4.22
CA VAL A 49 0.98 -19.40 -3.98
C VAL A 49 2.17 -20.12 -3.34
N HIS A 50 3.37 -19.90 -3.85
CA HIS A 50 4.58 -20.50 -3.30
C HIS A 50 4.83 -20.09 -1.84
N LEU A 51 4.73 -18.79 -1.53
CA LEU A 51 4.91 -18.28 -0.16
C LEU A 51 3.88 -18.83 0.81
N LEU A 52 2.62 -18.95 0.39
CA LEU A 52 1.54 -19.52 1.21
C LEU A 52 1.67 -21.04 1.37
N GLY A 53 2.16 -21.75 0.33
CA GLY A 53 2.38 -23.19 0.36
C GLY A 53 3.65 -23.63 1.09
N ALA A 54 4.64 -22.75 1.23
CA ALA A 54 5.90 -23.06 1.92
C ALA A 54 5.70 -23.35 3.42
N GLU A 55 4.63 -22.82 4.04
CA GLU A 55 4.30 -23.08 5.45
C GLU A 55 3.63 -24.45 5.68
N THR A 56 3.08 -25.09 4.64
CA THR A 56 2.31 -26.35 4.72
C THR A 56 3.07 -27.57 4.17
N LEU A 57 4.41 -27.56 4.26
CA LEU A 57 5.21 -28.71 3.89
C LEU A 57 5.08 -29.81 4.95
N PHE A 58 4.25 -30.81 4.69
CA PHE A 58 4.24 -32.05 5.45
C PHE A 58 5.61 -32.73 5.32
N THR A 59 6.16 -33.19 6.45
CA THR A 59 7.36 -34.04 6.43
C THR A 59 7.02 -35.34 5.70
N MET A 60 7.63 -35.57 4.54
CA MET A 60 7.45 -36.81 3.79
C MET A 60 7.89 -38.00 4.67
N PRO A 61 7.07 -39.06 4.81
CA PRO A 61 7.44 -40.25 5.58
C PRO A 61 8.73 -40.89 5.04
N GLU A 62 9.55 -41.40 5.96
CA GLU A 62 10.80 -42.09 5.61
C GLU A 62 10.55 -43.24 4.63
N GLY A 63 11.41 -43.39 3.61
CA GLY A 63 11.32 -44.47 2.62
C GLY A 63 10.38 -44.19 1.43
N VAL A 64 9.56 -43.13 1.47
CA VAL A 64 8.66 -42.79 0.34
C VAL A 64 9.47 -42.30 -0.87
N HIS A 65 10.53 -41.54 -0.63
CA HIS A 65 11.43 -41.04 -1.67
C HIS A 65 12.07 -42.19 -2.45
N GLU A 66 12.66 -43.14 -1.74
CA GLU A 66 13.34 -44.32 -2.29
C GLU A 66 12.36 -45.20 -3.06
N ARG A 67 11.15 -45.42 -2.52
CA ARG A 67 10.09 -46.18 -3.21
C ARG A 67 9.62 -45.49 -4.49
N LEU A 68 9.50 -44.16 -4.50
CA LEU A 68 9.11 -43.40 -5.68
C LEU A 68 10.20 -43.47 -6.76
N HIS A 69 11.46 -43.25 -6.38
CA HIS A 69 12.58 -43.35 -7.30
C HIS A 69 12.75 -44.76 -7.88
N ALA A 70 12.57 -45.81 -7.06
CA ALA A 70 12.57 -47.19 -7.54
C ALA A 70 11.42 -47.45 -8.53
N ALA A 71 10.20 -46.99 -8.25
CA ALA A 71 9.06 -47.13 -9.14
C ALA A 71 9.27 -46.39 -10.47
N LEU A 72 9.79 -45.16 -10.44
CA LEU A 72 10.12 -44.39 -11.65
C LEU A 72 11.22 -45.08 -12.46
N ALA A 73 12.29 -45.56 -11.82
CA ALA A 73 13.37 -46.26 -12.51
C ALA A 73 12.91 -47.58 -13.17
N THR A 74 11.88 -48.22 -12.63
CA THR A 74 11.31 -49.46 -13.19
C THR A 74 10.29 -49.19 -14.30
N GLY A 75 9.68 -48.00 -14.34
CA GLY A 75 8.57 -47.64 -15.23
C GLY A 75 8.93 -46.73 -16.41
N LEU A 76 10.21 -46.43 -16.64
CA LEU A 76 10.66 -45.54 -17.73
C LEU A 76 10.93 -46.27 -19.07
N ASP A 77 10.91 -47.61 -19.10
CA ASP A 77 11.05 -48.42 -20.32
C ASP A 77 9.71 -48.84 -20.95
N GLU A 78 8.60 -48.76 -20.21
CA GLU A 78 7.25 -49.07 -20.68
C GLU A 78 6.49 -47.74 -20.87
N PRO A 79 5.75 -47.52 -21.99
CA PRO A 79 4.90 -46.33 -22.10
C PRO A 79 3.94 -46.30 -20.91
N LEU A 80 3.95 -45.19 -20.15
CA LEU A 80 3.07 -44.96 -19.00
C LEU A 80 1.61 -45.04 -19.48
N ALA A 81 1.03 -46.25 -19.46
CA ALA A 81 -0.41 -46.41 -19.47
C ALA A 81 -0.97 -45.63 -18.29
N PRO A 82 -2.09 -44.90 -18.44
CA PRO A 82 -2.70 -44.18 -17.33
C PRO A 82 -2.86 -45.17 -16.19
N ALA A 83 -2.13 -44.92 -15.10
CA ALA A 83 -2.23 -45.75 -13.92
C ALA A 83 -3.68 -45.63 -13.44
N GLU A 84 -4.50 -46.65 -13.70
CA GLU A 84 -5.75 -46.78 -12.99
C GLU A 84 -5.37 -46.76 -11.52
N LEU A 85 -5.87 -45.75 -10.80
CA LEU A 85 -5.70 -45.62 -9.36
C LEU A 85 -6.21 -46.91 -8.72
N ARG A 86 -5.30 -47.87 -8.48
CA ARG A 86 -5.64 -49.05 -7.71
C ARG A 86 -6.09 -48.54 -6.34
N PRO A 87 -7.29 -48.91 -5.87
CA PRO A 87 -7.72 -48.52 -4.53
C PRO A 87 -6.66 -48.99 -3.54
N ALA A 88 -6.19 -48.05 -2.71
CA ALA A 88 -5.15 -48.31 -1.73
C ALA A 88 -5.52 -49.55 -0.91
N GLN A 89 -4.73 -50.61 -1.03
CA GLN A 89 -4.88 -51.78 -0.18
C GLN A 89 -4.32 -51.41 1.19
N VAL A 90 -5.22 -51.06 2.11
CA VAL A 90 -4.89 -50.87 3.52
C VAL A 90 -4.49 -52.25 4.06
N HIS A 91 -3.19 -52.44 4.32
CA HIS A 91 -2.73 -53.66 4.98
C HIS A 91 -3.39 -53.76 6.36
N ALA A 92 -4.21 -54.79 6.55
CA ALA A 92 -4.79 -55.18 7.83
C ALA A 92 -3.71 -55.83 8.71
N GLY A 93 -2.74 -55.04 9.15
CA GLY A 93 -1.72 -55.43 10.12
C GLY A 93 -1.74 -54.42 11.26
N ASP A 94 -2.11 -54.90 12.44
CA ASP A 94 -2.15 -54.17 13.71
C ASP A 94 -3.16 -53.02 13.77
N ALA A 95 -4.44 -53.38 13.89
CA ALA A 95 -5.47 -52.50 14.41
C ALA A 95 -5.17 -52.10 15.86
N LYS A 96 -4.19 -51.23 16.08
CA LYS A 96 -4.21 -50.34 17.24
C LYS A 96 -5.35 -49.36 17.01
N ALA A 97 -6.11 -49.16 18.09
CA ALA A 97 -7.37 -48.42 18.19
C ALA A 97 -7.47 -47.24 17.21
N PRO A 98 -8.67 -46.95 16.69
CA PRO A 98 -8.87 -45.82 15.78
C PRO A 98 -8.23 -44.59 16.39
N VAL A 99 -7.28 -43.99 15.65
CA VAL A 99 -6.74 -42.69 15.98
C VAL A 99 -7.91 -41.73 15.86
N VAL A 100 -8.60 -41.51 16.98
CA VAL A 100 -9.55 -40.42 17.10
C VAL A 100 -8.71 -39.17 17.00
N LEU A 101 -8.67 -38.59 15.80
CA LEU A 101 -8.26 -37.22 15.59
C LEU A 101 -9.25 -36.35 16.38
N ARG A 102 -8.97 -36.18 17.67
CA ARG A 102 -9.60 -35.14 18.47
C ARG A 102 -9.10 -33.85 17.85
N ALA A 103 -9.91 -33.27 16.96
CA ALA A 103 -9.71 -31.92 16.47
C ALA A 103 -9.36 -31.06 17.69
N PRO A 104 -8.24 -30.31 17.68
CA PRO A 104 -7.92 -29.47 18.81
C PRO A 104 -9.11 -28.56 19.00
N GLN A 105 -9.86 -28.77 20.09
CA GLN A 105 -10.86 -27.82 20.56
C GLN A 105 -10.11 -26.65 21.18
N ARG A 106 -9.23 -26.04 20.39
CA ARG A 106 -8.78 -24.69 20.63
C ARG A 106 -10.04 -23.89 20.43
N ARG A 107 -10.70 -23.57 21.55
CA ARG A 107 -11.81 -22.63 21.62
C ARG A 107 -11.28 -21.36 20.98
N TRP A 108 -11.48 -21.25 19.67
CA TRP A 108 -11.06 -20.12 18.89
C TRP A 108 -12.06 -19.04 19.28
N HIS A 109 -11.67 -18.24 20.26
CA HIS A 109 -12.44 -17.10 20.70
C HIS A 109 -12.51 -16.16 19.49
N TRP A 110 -13.67 -16.06 18.85
CA TRP A 110 -13.98 -15.11 17.77
C TRP A 110 -13.52 -13.67 18.11
N ALA A 111 -13.44 -13.35 19.40
CA ALA A 111 -12.86 -12.11 19.93
C ALA A 111 -11.39 -11.87 19.52
N SER A 112 -10.58 -12.91 19.34
CA SER A 112 -9.17 -12.78 18.95
C SER A 112 -8.99 -12.33 17.49
N TRP A 113 -9.88 -12.78 16.60
CA TRP A 113 -9.88 -12.35 15.20
C TRP A 113 -10.44 -10.94 15.05
N ALA A 114 -11.44 -10.58 15.86
CA ALA A 114 -11.93 -9.21 15.91
C ALA A 114 -10.84 -8.23 16.39
N VAL A 115 -10.07 -8.59 17.42
CA VAL A 115 -8.95 -7.76 17.90
C VAL A 115 -7.83 -7.68 16.87
N ALA A 116 -7.43 -8.80 16.24
CA ALA A 116 -6.40 -8.80 15.20
C ALA A 116 -6.82 -7.99 13.96
N ALA A 117 -8.07 -8.10 13.51
CA ALA A 117 -8.61 -7.31 12.40
C ALA A 117 -8.66 -5.81 12.75
N VAL A 118 -9.05 -5.44 13.97
CA VAL A 118 -9.02 -4.04 14.44
C VAL A 118 -7.58 -3.51 14.49
N VAL A 119 -6.62 -4.31 14.97
CA VAL A 119 -5.19 -3.91 15.00
C VAL A 119 -4.61 -3.76 13.59
N ILE A 120 -4.94 -4.67 12.67
CA ILE A 120 -4.49 -4.60 11.26
C ILE A 120 -5.15 -3.41 10.54
N LEU A 121 -6.44 -3.19 10.71
CA LEU A 121 -7.14 -2.02 10.15
C LEU A 121 -6.63 -0.70 10.74
N ALA A 122 -6.31 -0.68 12.04
CA ALA A 122 -5.64 0.47 12.67
C ALA A 122 -4.24 0.68 12.08
N ALA A 123 -3.44 -0.38 11.90
CA ALA A 123 -2.10 -0.30 11.31
C ALA A 123 -2.14 0.17 9.84
N ILE A 124 -3.07 -0.35 9.02
CA ILE A 124 -3.27 0.07 7.63
C ILE A 124 -3.78 1.52 7.54
N GLY A 125 -4.70 1.91 8.42
CA GLY A 125 -5.16 3.30 8.54
C GLY A 125 -4.03 4.27 8.91
N ILE A 126 -3.16 3.85 9.85
CA ILE A 126 -1.98 4.62 10.24
C ILE A 126 -0.96 4.70 9.09
N PHE A 127 -0.77 3.64 8.30
CA PHE A 127 0.21 3.65 7.20
C PHE A 127 -0.25 4.49 6.00
N ARG A 128 -1.53 4.41 5.59
CA ARG A 128 -2.11 5.29 4.55
C ARG A 128 -2.05 6.76 4.92
N SER A 129 -1.97 7.09 6.22
CA SER A 129 -1.89 8.47 6.67
C SER A 129 -0.54 9.14 6.39
N ARG A 130 0.55 8.38 6.19
CA ARG A 130 1.92 8.95 6.09
C ARG A 130 2.44 9.17 4.67
N ALA A 131 1.92 8.48 3.66
CA ALA A 131 2.52 8.39 2.31
C ALA A 131 2.28 9.60 1.36
N GLY A 132 1.87 10.77 1.87
CA GLY A 132 1.59 11.94 1.01
C GLY A 132 1.88 13.30 1.64
N ALA A 133 2.59 13.33 2.77
CA ALA A 133 2.90 14.57 3.45
C ALA A 133 4.08 15.28 2.76
N VAL A 134 3.79 16.38 2.07
CA VAL A 134 4.77 17.29 1.49
C VAL A 134 5.17 18.32 2.56
N THR A 135 6.46 18.62 2.62
CA THR A 135 6.97 19.71 3.46
C THR A 135 7.29 20.89 2.56
N THR A 136 6.64 22.03 2.81
CA THR A 136 6.88 23.29 2.10
C THR A 136 7.30 24.35 3.09
N SER A 137 8.31 25.14 2.73
CA SER A 137 8.72 26.32 3.49
C SER A 137 8.55 27.57 2.66
N GLY A 138 8.21 28.68 3.31
CA GLY A 138 8.07 29.95 2.60
C GLY A 138 7.51 31.08 3.45
N TRP A 139 7.23 32.20 2.79
CA TRP A 139 6.66 33.38 3.43
C TRP A 139 5.16 33.24 3.61
N LEU A 140 4.69 33.53 4.82
CA LEU A 140 3.28 33.50 5.17
C LEU A 140 2.59 34.78 4.69
N ILE A 141 1.56 34.64 3.85
CA ILE A 141 0.83 35.78 3.28
C ILE A 141 -0.64 35.45 2.99
N ASP A 142 -1.48 36.48 3.01
CA ASP A 142 -2.89 36.43 2.65
C ASP A 142 -3.10 36.67 1.14
N THR A 143 -4.14 36.11 0.50
CA THR A 143 -4.32 36.28 -0.96
C THR A 143 -4.50 37.74 -1.37
N HIS A 144 -5.09 38.57 -0.51
CA HIS A 144 -5.28 39.99 -0.79
C HIS A 144 -3.94 40.75 -0.81
N CYS A 145 -3.01 40.36 0.05
CA CYS A 145 -1.71 41.01 0.18
C CYS A 145 -0.69 40.46 -0.83
N LEU A 146 -0.96 39.31 -1.44
CA LEU A 146 -0.06 38.72 -2.44
C LEU A 146 0.22 39.68 -3.60
N ALA A 147 -0.80 40.43 -4.07
CA ALA A 147 -0.66 41.41 -5.13
C ALA A 147 0.14 42.65 -4.68
N ASP A 148 -0.07 43.11 -3.45
CA ASP A 148 0.55 44.33 -2.93
C ASP A 148 2.02 44.13 -2.57
N TYR A 149 2.36 42.96 -2.01
CA TYR A 149 3.73 42.68 -1.59
C TYR A 149 4.58 42.11 -2.72
N GLY A 150 4.06 41.25 -3.61
CA GLY A 150 4.81 40.80 -4.80
C GLY A 150 6.22 40.27 -4.47
N ALA A 151 7.27 40.99 -4.88
CA ALA A 151 8.67 40.68 -4.54
C ALA A 151 9.07 41.03 -3.08
N LYS A 152 8.28 41.91 -2.46
CA LYS A 152 8.24 42.42 -1.08
C LYS A 152 7.92 41.43 0.04
N LEU A 153 7.94 40.12 -0.18
CA LEU A 153 7.35 39.14 0.77
C LEU A 153 7.97 39.19 2.18
N ALA A 154 9.26 39.52 2.27
CA ALA A 154 9.97 39.68 3.53
C ALA A 154 9.59 40.93 4.34
N GLU A 155 8.78 41.83 3.77
CA GLU A 155 8.28 43.02 4.47
C GLU A 155 6.86 42.80 5.05
N HIS A 156 6.26 41.62 4.86
CA HIS A 156 4.89 41.34 5.31
C HIS A 156 4.81 41.15 6.84
N PRO A 157 4.13 42.06 7.58
CA PRO A 157 4.15 42.03 9.03
C PRO A 157 3.13 41.02 9.60
N ALA A 158 3.46 40.44 10.75
CA ALA A 158 2.60 39.47 11.44
C ALA A 158 1.19 40.01 11.76
N ALA A 159 1.09 41.31 12.05
CA ALA A 159 -0.18 41.97 12.34
C ALA A 159 -1.16 41.92 11.16
N CYS A 160 -0.66 41.90 9.92
CA CYS A 160 -1.50 41.80 8.73
C CYS A 160 -2.12 40.40 8.62
N VAL A 161 -1.28 39.35 8.76
CA VAL A 161 -1.72 37.94 8.81
C VAL A 161 -2.77 37.71 9.89
N LEU A 162 -2.60 38.30 11.08
CA LEU A 162 -3.54 38.10 12.18
C LEU A 162 -4.89 38.78 11.95
N LYS A 163 -4.92 39.90 11.21
CA LYS A 163 -6.15 40.63 10.86
C LYS A 163 -6.89 39.99 9.68
N CYS A 164 -6.19 39.81 8.57
CA CYS A 164 -6.76 39.27 7.32
C CYS A 164 -7.01 37.76 7.42
N GLY A 165 -6.12 37.06 8.11
CA GLY A 165 -6.17 35.61 8.20
C GLY A 165 -7.36 35.03 8.95
N GLN A 166 -8.02 35.82 9.80
CA GLN A 166 -9.27 35.38 10.44
C GLN A 166 -10.43 35.27 9.43
N GLN A 167 -10.35 35.97 8.30
CA GLN A 167 -11.41 36.01 7.31
C GLN A 167 -11.31 34.81 6.36
N VAL A 168 -12.34 33.98 6.37
CA VAL A 168 -12.38 32.76 5.56
C VAL A 168 -12.26 33.06 4.06
N ALA A 169 -12.80 34.20 3.63
CA ALA A 169 -12.82 34.66 2.25
C ALA A 169 -11.45 35.10 1.71
N ILE A 170 -10.55 35.58 2.56
CA ILE A 170 -9.26 36.15 2.12
C ILE A 170 -8.17 35.09 1.96
N GLY A 171 -8.31 33.90 2.54
CA GLY A 171 -7.39 32.76 2.31
C GLY A 171 -5.91 33.04 2.66
N ILE A 172 -5.38 32.36 3.67
CA ILE A 172 -3.93 32.43 3.97
C ILE A 172 -3.21 31.31 3.24
N GLY A 173 -1.99 31.54 2.82
CA GLY A 173 -1.11 30.52 2.27
C GLY A 173 0.35 30.80 2.52
N VAL A 174 1.18 29.89 1.99
CA VAL A 174 2.62 30.03 1.94
C VAL A 174 3.05 30.27 0.50
N VAL A 175 3.96 31.20 0.28
CA VAL A 175 4.65 31.36 -1.00
C VAL A 175 6.00 30.66 -0.92
N ASP A 176 6.18 29.63 -1.74
CA ASP A 176 7.44 28.88 -1.79
C ASP A 176 8.58 29.72 -2.42
N ALA A 177 9.80 29.18 -2.42
CA ALA A 177 10.95 29.86 -3.02
C ALA A 177 10.82 30.05 -4.55
N GLN A 178 9.93 29.27 -5.20
CA GLN A 178 9.62 29.41 -6.62
C GLN A 178 8.56 30.48 -6.91
N GLY A 179 7.96 31.09 -5.87
CA GLY A 179 6.90 32.08 -6.00
C GLY A 179 5.50 31.48 -6.15
N HIS A 180 5.33 30.18 -5.97
CA HIS A 180 4.01 29.57 -6.01
C HIS A 180 3.29 29.76 -4.68
N PHE A 181 2.05 30.24 -4.77
CA PHE A 181 1.17 30.38 -3.63
C PHE A 181 0.41 29.07 -3.35
N LEU A 182 0.57 28.53 -2.15
CA LEU A 182 -0.11 27.34 -1.66
C LEU A 182 -1.08 27.75 -0.55
N ARG A 183 -2.38 27.67 -0.84
CA ARG A 183 -3.42 28.08 0.10
C ARG A 183 -3.60 27.03 1.19
N PHE A 184 -3.73 27.44 2.45
CA PHE A 184 -4.07 26.52 3.52
C PHE A 184 -5.56 26.20 3.55
N ASP A 185 -5.86 24.98 3.98
CA ASP A 185 -7.23 24.56 4.28
C ASP A 185 -7.77 25.27 5.54
N ALA A 186 -9.05 25.07 5.83
CA ALA A 186 -9.70 25.72 6.97
C ALA A 186 -9.08 25.31 8.32
N ARG A 187 -8.58 24.06 8.44
CA ARG A 187 -7.92 23.57 9.65
C ARG A 187 -6.51 24.13 9.75
N GLY A 188 -5.77 24.14 8.67
CA GLY A 188 -4.42 24.68 8.59
C GLY A 188 -4.34 26.15 8.90
N ARG A 189 -5.26 26.95 8.36
CA ARG A 189 -5.39 28.37 8.70
C ARG A 189 -5.52 28.60 10.21
N LYS A 190 -6.37 27.82 10.89
CA LYS A 190 -6.54 27.93 12.35
C LYS A 190 -5.25 27.58 13.11
N ARG A 191 -4.54 26.53 12.68
CA ARG A 191 -3.27 26.10 13.27
C ARG A 191 -2.19 27.16 13.10
N VAL A 192 -1.98 27.64 11.88
CA VAL A 192 -0.97 28.66 11.57
C VAL A 192 -1.23 29.93 12.37
N LEU A 193 -2.47 30.42 12.42
CA LEU A 193 -2.80 31.61 13.20
C LEU A 193 -2.58 31.42 14.71
N ALA A 194 -2.82 30.21 15.24
CA ALA A 194 -2.54 29.92 16.64
C ALA A 194 -1.03 29.98 16.93
N GLU A 195 -0.20 29.39 16.07
CA GLU A 195 1.27 29.45 16.18
C GLU A 195 1.80 30.88 16.06
N VAL A 196 1.30 31.65 15.09
CA VAL A 196 1.71 33.05 14.91
C VAL A 196 1.36 33.90 16.13
N ARG A 197 0.16 33.72 16.71
CA ARG A 197 -0.23 34.39 17.97
C ARG A 197 0.66 33.96 19.12
N ALA A 198 0.97 32.67 19.23
CA ALA A 198 1.80 32.14 20.31
C ALA A 198 3.25 32.65 20.24
N ALA A 199 3.81 32.80 19.05
CA ALA A 199 5.19 33.23 18.85
C ALA A 199 5.43 34.73 19.11
N HIS A 200 4.39 35.56 19.11
CA HIS A 200 4.45 37.01 19.36
C HIS A 200 5.56 37.74 18.54
N ARG A 201 5.88 37.24 17.34
CA ARG A 201 6.91 37.84 16.49
C ARG A 201 6.31 39.01 15.71
N PRO A 202 6.85 40.24 15.82
CA PRO A 202 6.33 41.40 15.11
C PRO A 202 6.68 41.35 13.61
N ASP A 203 7.77 40.66 13.27
CA ASP A 203 8.40 40.73 11.96
C ASP A 203 8.03 39.55 11.06
N HIS A 204 8.57 39.60 9.84
CA HIS A 204 8.35 38.69 8.73
C HIS A 204 8.27 37.21 9.13
N LEU A 205 7.15 36.59 8.78
CA LEU A 205 6.82 35.24 9.20
C LEU A 205 7.21 34.23 8.12
N TRP A 206 8.37 33.63 8.31
CA TRP A 206 8.74 32.42 7.57
C TRP A 206 8.18 31.20 8.30
N VAL A 207 7.46 30.37 7.54
CA VAL A 207 6.83 29.15 8.06
C VAL A 207 7.31 27.95 7.28
N THR A 208 7.58 26.87 8.00
CA THR A 208 7.66 25.54 7.43
C THR A 208 6.41 24.77 7.80
N VAL A 209 5.72 24.26 6.78
CA VAL A 209 4.45 23.57 6.90
C VAL A 209 4.58 22.18 6.32
N ARG A 210 4.11 21.18 7.06
CA ARG A 210 3.99 19.81 6.60
C ARG A 210 2.51 19.45 6.47
N GLY A 211 2.13 18.95 5.32
CA GLY A 211 0.74 18.64 5.03
C GLY A 211 0.56 17.86 3.75
N LYS A 212 -0.67 17.48 3.45
CA LYS A 212 -1.01 16.80 2.20
C LYS A 212 -1.45 17.83 1.18
N ARG A 213 -0.93 17.75 -0.04
CA ARG A 213 -1.39 18.59 -1.14
C ARG A 213 -2.69 18.00 -1.69
N SER A 214 -3.73 18.81 -1.72
CA SER A 214 -5.05 18.50 -2.28
C SER A 214 -5.47 19.62 -3.26
N GLY A 215 -6.51 19.40 -4.06
CA GLY A 215 -6.94 20.36 -5.08
C GLY A 215 -6.27 20.18 -6.45
N SER A 216 -6.60 21.07 -7.40
CA SER A 216 -6.06 21.05 -8.76
C SER A 216 -4.72 21.79 -8.86
N ASP A 217 -3.98 21.58 -9.94
CA ASP A 217 -2.70 22.25 -10.18
C ASP A 217 -2.81 23.78 -10.22
N GLN A 218 -3.96 24.32 -10.65
CA GLN A 218 -4.20 25.77 -10.67
C GLN A 218 -4.64 26.35 -9.32
N ALA A 219 -5.12 25.52 -8.38
CA ALA A 219 -5.58 25.96 -7.06
C ALA A 219 -5.19 24.95 -5.97
N PRO A 220 -3.88 24.76 -5.74
CA PRO A 220 -3.42 23.78 -4.77
C PRO A 220 -3.77 24.24 -3.35
N VAL A 221 -4.37 23.32 -2.61
CA VAL A 221 -4.71 23.47 -1.19
C VAL A 221 -3.76 22.57 -0.39
N LEU A 222 -3.24 23.08 0.71
CA LEU A 222 -2.40 22.32 1.63
C LEU A 222 -3.20 22.02 2.89
N ASP A 223 -3.46 20.74 3.11
CA ASP A 223 -4.06 20.20 4.33
C ASP A 223 -2.97 20.11 5.40
N VAL A 224 -2.90 21.13 6.24
CA VAL A 224 -1.78 21.31 7.16
C VAL A 224 -1.90 20.39 8.37
N GLU A 225 -0.90 19.52 8.54
CA GLU A 225 -0.77 18.62 9.68
C GLU A 225 0.12 19.23 10.77
N GLN A 226 1.24 19.86 10.39
CA GLN A 226 2.20 20.48 11.30
C GLN A 226 2.69 21.83 10.75
N VAL A 227 2.96 22.76 11.66
CA VAL A 227 3.49 24.12 11.37
C VAL A 227 4.64 24.38 12.31
N ALA A 228 5.72 24.95 11.78
CA ALA A 228 6.82 25.49 12.57
C ALA A 228 7.20 26.87 12.04
N LEU A 229 7.44 27.80 12.96
CA LEU A 229 7.95 29.14 12.64
C LEU A 229 9.48 29.10 12.68
N THR A 230 10.10 29.06 11.51
CA THR A 230 11.55 28.87 11.35
C THR A 230 12.19 30.10 10.71
N PRO A 231 13.49 30.35 10.91
CA PRO A 231 14.20 31.37 10.12
C PRO A 231 14.25 30.97 8.64
N PRO A 232 14.26 31.94 7.71
CA PRO A 232 14.44 31.64 6.29
C PRO A 232 15.71 30.82 6.05
N GLY A 233 15.59 29.74 5.26
CA GLY A 233 16.69 28.82 4.98
C GLY A 233 16.86 27.65 5.96
N THR A 234 16.07 27.57 7.03
CA THR A 234 16.12 26.43 7.97
C THR A 234 14.99 25.43 7.66
N THR A 235 15.33 24.23 7.18
CA THR A 235 14.35 23.14 7.00
C THR A 235 14.29 22.30 8.28
N THR A 236 13.30 22.54 9.14
CA THR A 236 13.18 21.83 10.43
C THR A 236 12.61 20.41 10.29
N PHE A 237 11.96 20.10 9.18
CA PHE A 237 11.48 18.75 8.91
C PHE A 237 12.41 18.07 7.89
N ALA A 238 12.97 16.92 8.26
CA ALA A 238 13.81 16.13 7.35
C ALA A 238 13.01 15.73 6.10
N PRO A 239 13.59 15.82 4.89
CA PRO A 239 12.94 15.34 3.68
C PRO A 239 12.68 13.83 3.84
N THR A 240 11.42 13.42 3.72
CA THR A 240 11.07 12.01 3.59
C THR A 240 11.65 11.51 2.25
N ARG A 241 12.67 10.66 2.33
CA ARG A 241 13.12 9.82 1.22
C ARG A 241 12.05 8.81 0.85
#